data_AF-A0A7X3ILY8-F1
#
_entry.id   AF-A0A7X3ILY8-F1
#
_cell.length_a   1.000
_cell.length_b   1.000
_cell.length_c   1.000
_cell.angle_alpha   90.00
_cell.angle_beta   90.00
_cell.angle_gamma   90.00
#
_symmetry.space_group_name_H-M   'P 1'
#
loop_
_entity.id
_entity.type
_entity.pdbx_description
1 polymer ?
#
loop_
_entity_poly.entity_id
_entity_poly.type
_entity_poly.pdbx_seq_one_letter_code
_entity_poly.pdbx_strand_id
1 'polypeptide(L)'
;MTMKHALTLRNLLILFCIAMLVLIGLKGIDINRKMAWVAEAERYYQQKDLIRAEEWYQKADGNTSIHYKETLIAKRLRELEPITLMKQTLSQLDQRAERTGSGQDFTGFLQVYHDLQSTQNKYMNTGDSFSAYYPEISASFGISDDITRYFQQFKALFYSQLDDRLNQGETDEASPKWNLQAIPDAFFGGTTEKNKQLTAKFKDFDERLMSKLAGDGKFQDLLDVSQSLMSQYQGRELKAPWVKTKAEELARIILKKDVDGDQMANYALHAKTYETYAKNTGIKSSLLSEIDRQIRKWLTAAQRKIKNNDYEGAITIYQALSSYQDTTADVKKAMLAWTVHDPLRLLQQTDQTKNYSHVSGGGDRFGGNAYAIGSDDSNTVYFAKMNEDESVQLLSTHDFPSNVNIRQISIEKSLSTKSVPVILVEGESSSRQALYAAFEVHDSNITQLFMFNADGYEVQPDKSLLVTRPDGVEGSETAGASQAAIYARQDNSYQFMGFQKDYTDIDVNNLLSYSNEKVRFTCYVVYGGEGDALAQMGDSYLKLHGSYTFYDGMKVTVTGLFSQFEDVYPGGDQTGEMLTVPVFDVENME
;
A
#
# COMPACT_ATOMS: atom_id res chain seq x y z
N MET A 1 -0.47 -93.21 35.29
CA MET A 1 0.46 -93.74 34.26
C MET A 1 -0.23 -94.86 33.47
N THR A 2 -1.01 -94.53 32.44
CA THR A 2 -1.83 -95.54 31.72
C THR A 2 -1.69 -95.41 30.21
N MET A 3 -0.54 -94.91 29.72
CA MET A 3 -0.18 -94.94 28.30
C MET A 3 0.79 -96.08 27.93
N LYS A 4 1.27 -96.90 28.89
CA LYS A 4 2.34 -97.89 28.63
C LYS A 4 1.90 -99.36 28.50
N HIS A 5 0.60 -99.67 28.57
CA HIS A 5 0.08 -101.05 28.36
C HIS A 5 -0.93 -101.18 27.20
N ALA A 6 -1.20 -100.11 26.45
CA ALA A 6 -2.05 -100.16 25.25
C ALA A 6 -1.28 -100.53 23.96
N LEU A 7 0.07 -100.57 24.00
CA LEU A 7 0.95 -100.90 22.88
C LEU A 7 1.52 -102.33 23.00
N THR A 8 0.67 -103.36 23.00
CA THR A 8 1.11 -104.72 22.66
C THR A 8 0.98 -104.92 21.14
N LEU A 9 1.99 -105.54 20.51
CA LEU A 9 2.07 -105.73 19.05
C LEU A 9 0.75 -106.25 18.44
N ARG A 10 0.06 -107.14 19.16
CA ARG A 10 -1.23 -107.71 18.76
C ARG A 10 -2.37 -106.69 18.72
N ASN A 11 -2.50 -105.81 19.72
CA ASN A 11 -3.54 -104.78 19.75
C ASN A 11 -3.27 -103.68 18.71
N LEU A 12 -1.99 -103.39 18.45
CA LEU A 12 -1.57 -102.52 17.35
C LEU A 12 -1.90 -103.13 15.98
N LEU A 13 -1.66 -104.43 15.78
CA LEU A 13 -2.01 -105.14 14.54
C LEU A 13 -3.53 -105.20 14.30
N ILE A 14 -4.33 -105.45 15.34
CA ILE A 14 -5.80 -105.44 15.22
C ILE A 14 -6.31 -104.04 14.88
N LEU A 15 -5.77 -103.00 15.52
CA LEU A 15 -6.12 -101.61 15.21
C LEU A 15 -5.68 -101.22 13.78
N PHE A 16 -4.51 -101.68 13.32
CA PHE A 16 -4.08 -101.52 11.93
C PHE A 16 -4.98 -102.28 10.94
N CYS A 17 -5.45 -103.48 11.26
CA CYS A 17 -6.39 -104.22 10.42
C CYS A 17 -7.76 -103.52 10.32
N ILE A 18 -8.28 -102.99 11.44
CA ILE A 18 -9.53 -102.23 11.44
C ILE A 18 -9.35 -100.92 10.65
N ALA A 19 -8.23 -100.21 10.85
CA ALA A 19 -7.90 -99.03 10.06
C ALA A 19 -7.75 -99.35 8.57
N MET A 20 -7.14 -100.48 8.22
CA MET A 20 -6.99 -100.93 6.83
C MET A 20 -8.35 -101.26 6.20
N LEU A 21 -9.27 -101.90 6.92
CA LEU A 21 -10.64 -102.14 6.45
C LEU A 21 -11.41 -100.84 6.23
N VAL A 22 -11.28 -99.87 7.14
CA VAL A 22 -11.89 -98.53 6.97
C VAL A 22 -11.30 -97.82 5.75
N LEU A 23 -9.98 -97.86 5.56
CA LEU A 23 -9.32 -97.27 4.39
C LEU A 23 -9.73 -97.95 3.07
N ILE A 24 -9.93 -99.28 3.08
CA ILE A 24 -10.46 -100.03 1.93
C ILE A 24 -11.90 -99.61 1.64
N GLY A 25 -12.74 -99.46 2.67
CA GLY A 25 -14.12 -98.98 2.52
C GLY A 25 -14.20 -97.57 1.95
N LEU A 26 -13.40 -96.64 2.48
CA LEU A 26 -13.29 -95.27 1.98
C LEU A 26 -12.82 -95.26 0.52
N LYS A 27 -11.79 -96.05 0.19
CA LYS A 27 -11.29 -96.18 -1.18
C LYS A 27 -12.36 -96.75 -2.12
N GLY A 28 -13.15 -97.73 -1.67
CA GLY A 28 -14.25 -98.29 -2.45
C GLY A 28 -15.34 -97.26 -2.78
N ILE A 29 -15.68 -96.39 -1.82
CA ILE A 29 -16.61 -95.28 -2.03
C ILE A 29 -16.05 -94.29 -3.06
N ASP A 30 -14.77 -93.93 -2.94
CA ASP A 30 -14.13 -92.99 -3.87
C ASP A 30 -13.98 -93.55 -5.28
N ILE A 31 -13.75 -94.86 -5.43
CA ILE A 31 -13.77 -95.53 -6.74
C ILE A 31 -15.14 -95.40 -7.38
N ASN A 32 -16.20 -95.73 -6.63
CA ASN A 32 -17.58 -95.66 -7.14
C ASN A 32 -17.94 -94.21 -7.52
N ARG A 33 -17.53 -93.23 -6.70
CA ARG A 33 -17.70 -91.81 -7.00
C ARG A 33 -16.99 -91.40 -8.29
N LYS A 34 -15.72 -91.78 -8.49
CA LYS A 34 -14.98 -91.46 -9.72
C LYS A 34 -15.68 -92.04 -10.95
N MET A 35 -16.13 -93.29 -10.88
CA MET A 35 -16.87 -93.93 -11.97
C MET A 35 -18.17 -93.19 -12.30
N ALA A 36 -18.93 -92.79 -11.27
CA ALA A 36 -20.15 -92.01 -11.44
C ALA A 36 -19.87 -90.63 -12.03
N TRP A 37 -18.83 -89.94 -11.58
CA TRP A 37 -18.44 -88.62 -12.08
C TRP A 37 -18.03 -88.65 -13.55
N VAL A 38 -17.27 -89.66 -13.98
CA VAL A 38 -16.91 -89.82 -15.40
C VAL A 38 -18.13 -90.13 -16.27
N ALA A 39 -19.06 -90.97 -15.79
CA ALA A 39 -20.29 -91.28 -16.52
C ALA A 39 -21.18 -90.03 -16.69
N GLU A 40 -21.27 -89.23 -15.62
CA GLU A 40 -22.04 -88.00 -15.59
C GLU A 40 -21.41 -86.90 -16.46
N ALA A 41 -20.06 -86.78 -16.43
CA ALA A 41 -19.31 -85.87 -17.30
C ALA A 41 -19.52 -86.17 -18.78
N GLU A 42 -19.45 -87.44 -19.17
CA GLU A 42 -19.68 -87.88 -20.56
C GLU A 42 -21.12 -87.63 -21.00
N ARG A 43 -22.10 -87.82 -20.11
CA ARG A 43 -23.51 -87.50 -20.37
C ARG A 43 -23.70 -86.01 -20.70
N TYR A 44 -23.14 -85.13 -19.87
CA TYR A 44 -23.21 -83.67 -20.12
C TYR A 44 -22.43 -83.26 -21.38
N TYR A 45 -21.28 -83.89 -21.64
CA TYR A 45 -20.50 -83.65 -22.85
C TYR A 45 -21.30 -83.99 -24.12
N GLN A 46 -22.02 -85.12 -24.12
CA GLN A 46 -22.88 -85.54 -25.24
C GLN A 46 -24.10 -84.62 -25.42
N GLN A 47 -24.62 -84.05 -24.32
CA GLN A 47 -25.71 -83.07 -24.34
C GLN A 47 -25.26 -81.66 -24.77
N LYS A 48 -23.97 -81.47 -25.07
CA LYS A 48 -23.34 -80.16 -25.35
C LYS A 48 -23.42 -79.17 -24.18
N ASP A 49 -23.72 -79.65 -22.99
CA ASP A 49 -23.60 -78.91 -21.73
C ASP A 49 -22.14 -78.96 -21.27
N LEU A 50 -21.28 -78.23 -21.98
CA LEU A 50 -19.83 -78.30 -21.81
C LEU A 50 -19.37 -77.71 -20.48
N ILE A 51 -20.14 -76.78 -19.88
CA ILE A 51 -19.85 -76.18 -18.57
C ILE A 51 -19.97 -77.24 -17.48
N ARG A 52 -21.06 -78.02 -17.44
CA ARG A 52 -21.23 -79.10 -16.46
C ARG A 52 -20.32 -80.29 -16.75
N ALA A 53 -20.09 -80.59 -18.03
CA ALA A 53 -19.13 -81.64 -18.41
C ALA A 53 -17.74 -81.35 -17.83
N GLU A 54 -17.27 -80.11 -17.95
CA GLU A 54 -15.99 -79.67 -17.40
C GLU A 54 -15.92 -79.85 -15.88
N GLU A 55 -16.96 -79.48 -15.13
CA GLU A 55 -16.99 -79.64 -13.66
C GLU A 55 -16.90 -81.09 -13.21
N TRP A 56 -17.63 -81.99 -13.88
CA TRP A 56 -17.60 -83.40 -13.55
C TRP A 56 -16.29 -84.06 -13.99
N TYR A 57 -15.69 -83.64 -15.10
CA TYR A 57 -14.34 -84.09 -15.48
C TYR A 57 -13.26 -83.60 -14.51
N GLN A 58 -13.33 -82.35 -14.04
CA GLN A 58 -12.41 -81.82 -13.02
C GLN A 58 -12.56 -82.57 -11.68
N LYS A 59 -13.80 -82.86 -11.24
CA LYS A 59 -14.05 -83.69 -10.05
C LYS A 59 -13.47 -85.10 -10.21
N ALA A 60 -13.64 -85.71 -11.39
CA ALA A 60 -13.09 -87.02 -11.70
C ALA A 60 -11.56 -87.04 -11.70
N ASP A 61 -10.91 -86.01 -12.27
CA ASP A 61 -9.45 -85.85 -12.30
C ASP A 61 -8.86 -85.67 -10.90
N GLY A 62 -9.50 -84.84 -10.06
CA GLY A 62 -9.08 -84.61 -8.67
C GLY A 62 -9.19 -85.82 -7.75
N ASN A 63 -9.88 -86.89 -8.16
CA ASN A 63 -9.97 -88.13 -7.41
C ASN A 63 -8.82 -89.08 -7.80
N THR A 64 -7.79 -89.14 -6.97
CA THR A 64 -6.59 -89.98 -7.19
C THR A 64 -6.72 -91.40 -6.64
N SER A 65 -7.87 -91.77 -6.08
CA SER A 65 -8.06 -93.08 -5.44
C SER A 65 -7.99 -94.28 -6.40
N ILE A 66 -8.17 -94.06 -7.71
CA ILE A 66 -8.03 -95.06 -8.78
C ILE A 66 -7.66 -94.43 -10.13
N HIS A 67 -6.89 -95.17 -10.93
CA HIS A 67 -6.67 -94.89 -12.35
C HIS A 67 -7.82 -95.45 -13.20
N TYR A 68 -8.86 -94.65 -13.43
CA TYR A 68 -10.04 -95.01 -14.19
C TYR A 68 -10.26 -94.01 -15.33
N LYS A 69 -10.09 -94.47 -16.58
CA LYS A 69 -10.25 -93.67 -17.80
C LYS A 69 -9.44 -92.36 -17.83
N GLU A 70 -8.27 -92.33 -17.18
CA GLU A 70 -7.42 -91.13 -17.07
C GLU A 70 -7.08 -90.49 -18.42
N THR A 71 -6.81 -91.30 -19.45
CA THR A 71 -6.51 -90.79 -20.81
C THR A 71 -7.70 -90.08 -21.45
N LEU A 72 -8.92 -90.55 -21.18
CA LEU A 72 -10.15 -89.92 -21.65
C LEU A 72 -10.40 -88.62 -20.88
N ILE A 73 -10.27 -88.65 -19.55
CA ILE A 73 -10.44 -87.46 -18.69
C ILE A 73 -9.45 -86.38 -19.14
N ALA A 74 -8.17 -86.69 -19.26
CA ALA A 74 -7.14 -85.75 -19.69
C ALA A 74 -7.39 -85.20 -21.11
N LYS A 75 -7.86 -86.05 -22.04
CA LYS A 75 -8.22 -85.61 -23.40
C LYS A 75 -9.40 -84.63 -23.37
N ARG A 76 -10.46 -84.96 -22.64
CA ARG A 76 -11.67 -84.13 -22.53
C ARG A 76 -11.40 -82.82 -21.80
N LEU A 77 -10.57 -82.83 -20.77
CA LEU A 77 -10.13 -81.61 -20.09
C LEU A 77 -9.27 -80.72 -20.98
N ARG A 78 -8.41 -81.26 -21.87
CA ARG A 78 -7.75 -80.44 -22.89
C ARG A 78 -8.73 -79.82 -23.89
N GLU A 79 -9.73 -80.57 -24.32
CA GLU A 79 -10.77 -80.04 -25.21
C GLU A 79 -11.62 -78.94 -24.54
N LEU A 80 -11.79 -79.02 -23.21
CA LEU A 80 -12.55 -78.08 -22.38
C LEU A 80 -11.66 -76.99 -21.75
N GLU A 81 -10.37 -76.95 -22.07
CA GLU A 81 -9.39 -75.99 -21.53
C GLU A 81 -9.85 -74.53 -21.63
N PRO A 82 -10.48 -74.07 -22.73
CA PRO A 82 -11.02 -72.70 -22.80
C PRO A 82 -12.06 -72.40 -21.72
N ILE A 83 -12.94 -73.37 -21.37
CA ILE A 83 -13.95 -73.21 -20.31
C ILE A 83 -13.28 -73.15 -18.94
N THR A 84 -12.29 -74.02 -18.68
CA THR A 84 -11.52 -74.00 -17.43
C THR A 84 -10.80 -72.66 -17.27
N LEU A 85 -10.15 -72.14 -18.31
CA LEU A 85 -9.44 -70.86 -18.27
C LEU A 85 -10.41 -69.68 -18.05
N MET A 86 -11.59 -69.69 -18.69
CA MET A 86 -12.64 -68.71 -18.46
C MET A 86 -13.09 -68.70 -16.99
N LYS A 87 -13.41 -69.87 -16.41
CA LYS A 87 -13.81 -70.00 -15.00
C LYS A 87 -12.73 -69.51 -14.03
N GLN A 88 -11.46 -69.88 -14.27
CA GLN A 88 -10.34 -69.44 -13.44
C GLN A 88 -10.14 -67.92 -13.51
N THR A 89 -10.18 -67.34 -14.72
CA THR A 89 -10.02 -65.90 -14.91
C THR A 89 -11.13 -65.12 -14.22
N LEU A 90 -12.39 -65.54 -14.41
CA LEU A 90 -13.55 -64.88 -13.79
C LEU A 90 -13.56 -65.06 -12.28
N SER A 91 -13.22 -66.23 -11.75
CA SER A 91 -13.08 -66.44 -10.30
C SER A 91 -12.00 -65.55 -9.68
N GLN A 92 -10.86 -65.36 -10.35
CA GLN A 92 -9.82 -64.44 -9.88
C GLN A 92 -10.26 -62.98 -9.95
N LEU A 93 -11.02 -62.60 -10.98
CA LEU A 93 -11.59 -61.26 -11.09
C LEU A 93 -12.63 -61.01 -9.99
N ASP A 94 -13.50 -61.96 -9.73
CA ASP A 94 -14.50 -61.92 -8.67
C ASP A 94 -13.87 -61.73 -7.28
N GLN A 95 -12.89 -62.57 -6.93
CA GLN A 95 -12.17 -62.43 -5.65
C GLN A 95 -11.44 -61.09 -5.52
N ARG A 96 -10.89 -60.55 -6.62
CA ARG A 96 -10.27 -59.23 -6.62
C ARG A 96 -11.30 -58.12 -6.53
N ALA A 97 -12.46 -58.24 -7.20
CA ALA A 97 -13.56 -57.28 -7.13
C ALA A 97 -14.09 -57.19 -5.70
N GLU A 98 -14.31 -58.33 -5.03
CA GLU A 98 -14.76 -58.36 -3.64
C GLU A 98 -13.73 -57.76 -2.69
N ARG A 99 -12.45 -58.11 -2.84
CA ARG A 99 -11.37 -57.56 -2.01
C ARG A 99 -11.22 -56.04 -2.16
N THR A 100 -11.21 -55.55 -3.39
CA THR A 100 -11.00 -54.12 -3.68
C THR A 100 -12.26 -53.29 -3.39
N GLY A 101 -13.43 -53.82 -3.71
CA GLY A 101 -14.72 -53.19 -3.43
C GLY A 101 -15.02 -53.07 -1.94
N SER A 102 -14.95 -54.17 -1.19
CA SER A 102 -15.18 -54.16 0.27
C SER A 102 -14.11 -53.38 1.04
N GLY A 103 -12.86 -53.43 0.55
CA GLY A 103 -11.73 -52.67 1.10
C GLY A 103 -11.73 -51.18 0.75
N GLN A 104 -12.72 -50.69 -0.02
CA GLN A 104 -12.80 -49.31 -0.51
C GLN A 104 -11.57 -48.84 -1.32
N ASP A 105 -10.83 -49.76 -1.92
CA ASP A 105 -9.72 -49.45 -2.83
C ASP A 105 -10.27 -49.18 -4.24
N PHE A 106 -10.64 -47.92 -4.49
CA PHE A 106 -11.22 -47.51 -5.77
C PHE A 106 -10.27 -47.70 -6.95
N THR A 107 -8.97 -47.47 -6.76
CA THR A 107 -7.97 -47.60 -7.85
C THR A 107 -7.82 -49.07 -8.22
N GLY A 108 -7.66 -49.95 -7.23
CA GLY A 108 -7.65 -51.39 -7.44
C GLY A 108 -8.95 -51.90 -8.08
N PHE A 109 -10.09 -51.36 -7.64
CA PHE A 109 -11.40 -51.75 -8.18
C PHE A 109 -11.59 -51.32 -9.64
N LEU A 110 -11.17 -50.11 -10.03
CA LEU A 110 -11.17 -49.67 -11.43
C LEU A 110 -10.31 -50.58 -12.31
N GLN A 111 -9.16 -51.04 -11.82
CA GLN A 111 -8.32 -51.98 -12.55
C GLN A 111 -9.05 -53.31 -12.77
N VAL A 112 -9.75 -53.83 -11.76
CA VAL A 112 -10.55 -55.06 -11.91
C VAL A 112 -11.67 -54.88 -12.94
N TYR A 113 -12.33 -53.72 -12.96
CA TYR A 113 -13.33 -53.40 -13.98
C TYR A 113 -12.75 -53.39 -15.40
N HIS A 114 -11.58 -52.75 -15.60
CA HIS A 114 -10.90 -52.74 -16.89
C HIS A 114 -10.44 -54.15 -17.31
N ASP A 115 -9.91 -54.94 -16.39
CA ASP A 115 -9.53 -56.34 -16.65
C ASP A 115 -10.77 -57.17 -17.04
N LEU A 116 -11.92 -56.94 -16.40
CA LEU A 116 -13.18 -57.60 -16.72
C LEU A 116 -13.67 -57.22 -18.12
N GLN A 117 -13.65 -55.93 -18.48
CA GLN A 117 -13.99 -55.48 -19.84
C GLN A 117 -13.06 -56.09 -20.89
N SER A 118 -11.75 -56.14 -20.61
CA SER A 118 -10.78 -56.78 -21.49
C SER A 118 -11.04 -58.28 -21.65
N THR A 119 -11.38 -58.95 -20.54
CA THR A 119 -11.74 -60.38 -20.50
C THR A 119 -13.01 -60.66 -21.30
N GLN A 120 -14.04 -59.82 -21.14
CA GLN A 120 -15.27 -59.88 -21.92
C GLN A 120 -14.96 -59.74 -23.42
N ASN A 121 -14.20 -58.71 -23.80
CA ASN A 121 -13.82 -58.48 -25.20
C ASN A 121 -13.01 -59.64 -25.78
N LYS A 122 -12.12 -60.25 -24.98
CA LYS A 122 -11.30 -61.39 -25.39
C LYS A 122 -12.15 -62.62 -25.72
N TYR A 123 -13.11 -62.98 -24.87
CA TYR A 123 -13.89 -64.20 -25.02
C TYR A 123 -15.17 -64.03 -25.87
N MET A 124 -15.66 -62.81 -26.06
CA MET A 124 -16.85 -62.53 -26.88
C MET A 124 -16.57 -62.13 -28.33
N ASN A 125 -15.39 -61.56 -28.65
CA ASN A 125 -15.08 -61.10 -30.03
C ASN A 125 -14.37 -62.14 -30.90
N THR A 126 -13.86 -63.22 -30.32
CA THR A 126 -13.32 -64.35 -31.08
C THR A 126 -14.46 -65.20 -31.60
N GLY A 127 -14.52 -65.48 -32.91
CA GLY A 127 -15.46 -66.42 -33.55
C GLY A 127 -15.25 -67.89 -33.14
N ASP A 128 -14.81 -68.10 -31.91
CA ASP A 128 -14.52 -69.37 -31.27
C ASP A 128 -15.82 -70.03 -30.80
N SER A 129 -15.89 -71.36 -30.91
CA SER A 129 -17.06 -72.17 -30.56
C SER A 129 -17.46 -72.07 -29.09
N PHE A 130 -16.59 -71.52 -28.24
CA PHE A 130 -16.81 -71.37 -26.80
C PHE A 130 -17.36 -69.99 -26.37
N SER A 131 -17.43 -69.01 -27.27
CA SER A 131 -17.91 -67.65 -26.98
C SER A 131 -19.33 -67.60 -26.41
N ALA A 132 -20.20 -68.51 -26.83
CA ALA A 132 -21.58 -68.63 -26.35
C ALA A 132 -21.69 -69.02 -24.86
N TYR A 133 -20.65 -69.60 -24.26
CA TYR A 133 -20.65 -70.03 -22.86
C TYR A 133 -20.20 -68.92 -21.89
N TYR A 134 -19.56 -67.85 -22.38
CA TYR A 134 -19.10 -66.76 -21.53
C TYR A 134 -20.21 -66.10 -20.71
N PRO A 135 -21.39 -65.74 -21.26
CA PRO A 135 -22.46 -65.11 -20.48
C PRO A 135 -22.97 -66.00 -19.33
N GLU A 136 -23.09 -67.31 -19.56
CA GLU A 136 -23.56 -68.26 -18.54
C GLU A 136 -22.53 -68.42 -17.42
N ILE A 137 -21.24 -68.56 -17.77
CA ILE A 137 -20.16 -68.63 -16.77
C ILE A 137 -20.06 -67.31 -16.00
N SER A 138 -20.07 -66.16 -16.68
CA SER A 138 -20.00 -64.84 -16.04
C SER A 138 -21.18 -64.59 -15.10
N ALA A 139 -22.39 -65.02 -15.47
CA ALA A 139 -23.57 -64.89 -14.62
C ALA A 139 -23.47 -65.77 -13.38
N SER A 140 -22.88 -66.97 -13.48
CA SER A 140 -22.71 -67.88 -12.34
C SER A 140 -21.82 -67.30 -11.23
N PHE A 141 -20.90 -66.40 -11.56
CA PHE A 141 -20.08 -65.69 -10.58
C PHE A 141 -20.71 -64.41 -10.04
N GLY A 142 -21.81 -63.89 -10.61
CA GLY A 142 -22.45 -62.66 -10.12
C GLY A 142 -21.63 -61.36 -10.28
N ILE A 143 -20.47 -61.41 -10.94
CA ILE A 143 -19.50 -60.30 -11.02
C ILE A 143 -20.14 -59.00 -11.54
N SER A 144 -21.06 -59.07 -12.50
CA SER A 144 -21.73 -57.87 -13.04
C SER A 144 -22.58 -57.15 -11.99
N ASP A 145 -23.26 -57.91 -11.12
CA ASP A 145 -24.09 -57.36 -10.05
C ASP A 145 -23.20 -56.76 -8.96
N ASP A 146 -22.10 -57.43 -8.62
CA ASP A 146 -21.12 -56.92 -7.66
C ASP A 146 -20.41 -55.66 -8.15
N ILE A 147 -20.01 -55.62 -9.41
CA ILE A 147 -19.43 -54.43 -10.03
C ILE A 147 -20.42 -53.26 -9.94
N THR A 148 -21.69 -53.49 -10.28
CA THR A 148 -22.74 -52.47 -10.22
C THR A 148 -22.95 -51.98 -8.78
N ARG A 149 -23.06 -52.91 -7.83
CA ARG A 149 -23.21 -52.62 -6.40
C ARG A 149 -22.05 -51.78 -5.88
N TYR A 150 -20.81 -52.17 -6.15
CA TYR A 150 -19.63 -51.46 -5.68
C TYR A 150 -19.48 -50.09 -6.32
N PHE A 151 -19.76 -49.91 -7.61
CA PHE A 151 -19.76 -48.57 -8.20
C PHE A 151 -20.82 -47.65 -7.60
N GLN A 152 -22.02 -48.16 -7.28
CA GLN A 152 -23.03 -47.35 -6.57
C GLN A 152 -22.58 -46.99 -5.15
N GLN A 153 -21.91 -47.91 -4.44
CA GLN A 153 -21.32 -47.63 -3.13
C GLN A 153 -20.21 -46.58 -3.21
N PHE A 154 -19.27 -46.70 -4.15
CA PHE A 154 -18.23 -45.69 -4.39
C PHE A 154 -18.82 -44.34 -4.77
N LYS A 155 -19.83 -44.31 -5.64
CA LYS A 155 -20.57 -43.09 -6.00
C LYS A 155 -21.14 -42.42 -4.76
N ALA A 156 -21.86 -43.16 -3.91
CA ALA A 156 -22.43 -42.64 -2.66
C ALA A 156 -21.34 -42.15 -1.68
N LEU A 157 -20.25 -42.92 -1.53
CA LEU A 157 -19.12 -42.59 -0.69
C LEU A 157 -18.48 -41.25 -1.11
N PHE A 158 -18.17 -41.08 -2.39
CA PHE A 158 -17.53 -39.86 -2.88
C PHE A 158 -18.46 -38.64 -2.81
N TYR A 159 -19.78 -38.81 -3.01
CA TYR A 159 -20.73 -37.73 -2.73
C TYR A 159 -20.71 -37.30 -1.26
N SER A 160 -20.73 -38.26 -0.33
CA SER A 160 -20.62 -37.96 1.12
C SER A 160 -19.32 -37.27 1.46
N GLN A 161 -18.19 -37.77 0.95
CA GLN A 161 -16.87 -37.17 1.19
C GLN A 161 -16.78 -35.73 0.67
N LEU A 162 -17.43 -35.40 -0.45
CA LEU A 162 -17.50 -34.01 -0.92
C LEU A 162 -18.31 -33.13 0.05
N ASP A 163 -19.42 -33.63 0.57
CA ASP A 163 -20.26 -32.87 1.51
C ASP A 163 -19.56 -32.70 2.88
N ASP A 164 -18.88 -33.73 3.37
CA ASP A 164 -18.09 -33.67 4.61
C ASP A 164 -16.91 -32.69 4.50
N ARG A 165 -16.23 -32.67 3.34
CA ARG A 165 -15.15 -31.71 3.06
C ARG A 165 -15.64 -30.27 3.04
N LEU A 166 -16.82 -29.99 2.48
CA LEU A 166 -17.43 -28.66 2.55
C LEU A 166 -17.68 -28.24 4.01
N ASN A 167 -18.15 -29.16 4.85
CA ASN A 167 -18.39 -28.90 6.27
C ASN A 167 -17.09 -28.60 7.02
N GLN A 168 -16.01 -29.32 6.70
CA GLN A 168 -14.69 -29.15 7.33
C GLN A 168 -13.86 -28.00 6.73
N GLY A 169 -14.22 -27.50 5.55
CA GLY A 169 -13.47 -26.45 4.85
C GLY A 169 -12.14 -26.93 4.29
N GLU A 170 -12.02 -28.23 4.00
CA GLU A 170 -10.80 -28.81 3.45
C GLU A 170 -10.60 -28.39 1.99
N THR A 171 -9.39 -27.93 1.65
CA THR A 171 -8.98 -27.48 0.32
C THR A 171 -8.14 -28.51 -0.44
N ASP A 172 -7.85 -29.66 0.17
CA ASP A 172 -7.11 -30.76 -0.49
C ASP A 172 -8.07 -31.55 -1.39
N GLU A 173 -8.24 -31.06 -2.61
CA GLU A 173 -9.37 -31.37 -3.50
C GLU A 173 -9.20 -32.64 -4.34
N ALA A 174 -8.07 -33.36 -4.26
CA ALA A 174 -7.66 -34.20 -5.38
C ALA A 174 -8.29 -35.62 -5.45
N SER A 175 -8.92 -36.15 -4.40
CA SER A 175 -9.36 -37.56 -4.44
C SER A 175 -10.83 -37.76 -4.85
N PRO A 176 -11.85 -37.31 -4.09
CA PRO A 176 -13.24 -37.79 -4.30
C PRO A 176 -13.89 -37.26 -5.58
N LYS A 177 -13.64 -35.99 -5.91
CA LYS A 177 -14.17 -35.31 -7.11
C LYS A 177 -13.72 -36.00 -8.39
N TRP A 178 -12.43 -36.26 -8.51
CA TRP A 178 -11.85 -36.88 -9.69
C TRP A 178 -12.12 -38.39 -9.74
N ASN A 179 -12.29 -39.05 -8.58
CA ASN A 179 -12.77 -40.42 -8.53
C ASN A 179 -14.21 -40.56 -9.06
N LEU A 180 -15.11 -39.62 -8.75
CA LEU A 180 -16.45 -39.57 -9.36
C LEU A 180 -16.40 -39.44 -10.89
N GLN A 181 -15.46 -38.66 -11.41
CA GLN A 181 -15.25 -38.55 -12.86
C GLN A 181 -14.71 -39.86 -13.46
N ALA A 182 -13.94 -40.65 -12.73
CA ALA A 182 -13.38 -41.91 -13.21
C ALA A 182 -14.40 -43.07 -13.24
N ILE A 183 -15.50 -42.99 -12.48
CA ILE A 183 -16.58 -44.00 -12.53
C ILE A 183 -17.17 -44.06 -13.97
N PRO A 184 -17.32 -45.24 -14.58
CA PRO A 184 -17.84 -45.38 -15.94
C PRO A 184 -19.24 -44.76 -16.11
N ASP A 185 -19.52 -44.24 -17.31
CA ASP A 185 -20.76 -43.52 -17.62
C ASP A 185 -22.02 -44.40 -17.59
N ALA A 186 -21.88 -45.70 -17.83
CA ALA A 186 -22.94 -46.69 -17.65
C ALA A 186 -23.61 -46.59 -16.25
N PHE A 187 -22.84 -46.25 -15.20
CA PHE A 187 -23.34 -46.13 -13.83
C PHE A 187 -24.01 -44.78 -13.52
N PHE A 188 -24.09 -43.90 -14.52
CA PHE A 188 -24.81 -42.62 -14.45
C PHE A 188 -25.99 -42.56 -15.43
N GLY A 189 -26.29 -43.63 -16.17
CA GLY A 189 -27.31 -43.60 -17.23
C GLY A 189 -26.78 -43.11 -18.58
N GLY A 190 -25.46 -43.16 -18.80
CA GLY A 190 -24.79 -42.80 -20.04
C GLY A 190 -24.01 -41.48 -19.95
N THR A 191 -23.25 -41.18 -21.02
CA THR A 191 -22.30 -40.06 -21.07
C THR A 191 -22.96 -38.71 -20.79
N THR A 192 -24.12 -38.44 -21.40
CA THR A 192 -24.84 -37.17 -21.24
C THR A 192 -25.29 -36.95 -19.80
N GLU A 193 -25.85 -37.98 -19.17
CA GLU A 193 -26.39 -37.88 -17.82
C GLU A 193 -25.26 -37.81 -16.77
N LYS A 194 -24.15 -38.54 -16.98
CA LYS A 194 -22.92 -38.37 -16.21
C LYS A 194 -22.43 -36.93 -16.22
N ASN A 195 -22.27 -36.36 -17.42
CA ASN A 195 -21.75 -35.00 -17.57
C ASN A 195 -22.68 -33.98 -16.89
N LYS A 196 -23.99 -34.14 -17.02
CA LYS A 196 -24.98 -33.28 -16.36
C LYS A 196 -24.90 -33.38 -14.83
N GLN A 197 -24.91 -34.59 -14.26
CA GLN A 197 -24.85 -34.81 -12.81
C GLN A 197 -23.52 -34.32 -12.21
N LEU A 198 -22.39 -34.65 -12.83
CA LEU A 198 -21.07 -34.26 -12.34
C LEU A 198 -20.84 -32.76 -12.47
N THR A 199 -21.20 -32.14 -13.59
CA THR A 199 -21.09 -30.67 -13.76
C THR A 199 -21.89 -29.93 -12.70
N ALA A 200 -23.13 -30.37 -12.44
CA ALA A 200 -23.96 -29.76 -11.41
C ALA A 200 -23.36 -29.91 -10.00
N LYS A 201 -22.91 -31.13 -9.63
CA LYS A 201 -22.31 -31.35 -8.31
C LYS A 201 -21.00 -30.58 -8.14
N PHE A 202 -20.14 -30.60 -9.15
CA PHE A 202 -18.83 -29.93 -9.07
C PHE A 202 -19.01 -28.42 -9.01
N LYS A 203 -19.96 -27.86 -9.77
CA LYS A 203 -20.32 -26.45 -9.65
C LYS A 203 -20.79 -26.10 -8.23
N ASP A 204 -21.73 -26.85 -7.67
CA ASP A 204 -22.24 -26.61 -6.31
C ASP A 204 -21.12 -26.66 -5.27
N PHE A 205 -20.26 -27.69 -5.34
CA PHE A 205 -19.12 -27.85 -4.45
C PHE A 205 -18.14 -26.67 -4.56
N ASP A 206 -17.66 -26.36 -5.76
CA ASP A 206 -16.67 -25.31 -5.98
C ASP A 206 -17.19 -23.94 -5.53
N GLU A 207 -18.44 -23.61 -5.88
CA GLU A 207 -19.06 -22.33 -5.52
C GLU A 207 -19.26 -22.20 -4.01
N ARG A 208 -19.66 -23.28 -3.32
CA ARG A 208 -19.85 -23.27 -1.86
C ARG A 208 -18.52 -23.23 -1.11
N LEU A 209 -17.50 -23.93 -1.58
CA LEU A 209 -16.16 -23.89 -0.99
C LEU A 209 -15.59 -22.46 -1.07
N MET A 210 -15.60 -21.85 -2.26
CA MET A 210 -15.14 -20.47 -2.42
C MET A 210 -15.98 -19.49 -1.60
N SER A 211 -17.31 -19.66 -1.55
CA SER A 211 -18.17 -18.78 -0.74
C SER A 211 -17.89 -18.90 0.76
N LYS A 212 -17.53 -20.09 1.25
CA LYS A 212 -17.11 -20.30 2.64
C LYS A 212 -15.78 -19.61 2.93
N LEU A 213 -14.78 -19.78 2.06
CA LEU A 213 -13.48 -19.09 2.20
C LEU A 213 -13.65 -17.56 2.21
N ALA A 214 -14.53 -17.02 1.35
CA ALA A 214 -14.89 -15.60 1.38
C ALA A 214 -15.54 -15.20 2.70
N GLY A 215 -16.50 -15.99 3.20
CA GLY A 215 -17.20 -15.75 4.47
C GLY A 215 -16.28 -15.76 5.69
N ASP A 216 -15.25 -16.61 5.67
CA ASP A 216 -14.23 -16.73 6.70
C ASP A 216 -13.14 -15.64 6.61
N GLY A 217 -13.21 -14.73 5.63
CA GLY A 217 -12.22 -13.68 5.41
C GLY A 217 -10.90 -14.16 4.80
N LYS A 218 -10.85 -15.39 4.29
CA LYS A 218 -9.66 -16.02 3.71
C LYS A 218 -9.53 -15.68 2.22
N PHE A 219 -9.34 -14.40 1.92
CA PHE A 219 -9.37 -13.91 0.53
C PHE A 219 -8.24 -14.46 -0.35
N GLN A 220 -7.03 -14.58 0.18
CA GLN A 220 -5.90 -15.20 -0.52
C GLN A 220 -6.21 -16.67 -0.84
N ASP A 221 -6.61 -17.45 0.17
CA ASP A 221 -6.93 -18.87 0.02
C ASP A 221 -8.04 -19.12 -1.01
N LEU A 222 -9.05 -18.24 -1.06
CA LEU A 222 -10.10 -18.27 -2.08
C LEU A 222 -9.54 -18.19 -3.50
N LEU A 223 -8.60 -17.26 -3.74
CA LEU A 223 -8.01 -17.05 -5.05
C LEU A 223 -7.03 -18.16 -5.42
N ASP A 224 -6.28 -18.67 -4.44
CA ASP A 224 -5.38 -19.82 -4.62
C ASP A 224 -6.17 -21.10 -4.96
N VAL A 225 -7.28 -21.36 -4.27
CA VAL A 225 -8.20 -22.46 -4.59
C VAL A 225 -8.81 -22.27 -5.97
N SER A 226 -9.24 -21.05 -6.32
CA SER A 226 -9.78 -20.77 -7.65
C SER A 226 -8.76 -21.06 -8.76
N GLN A 227 -7.51 -20.63 -8.58
CA GLN A 227 -6.41 -20.89 -9.51
C GLN A 227 -6.10 -22.40 -9.61
N SER A 228 -6.08 -23.10 -8.48
CA SER A 228 -5.90 -24.56 -8.43
C SER A 228 -7.00 -25.27 -9.20
N LEU A 229 -8.27 -24.96 -8.93
CA LEU A 229 -9.43 -25.51 -9.63
C LEU A 229 -9.34 -25.28 -11.13
N MET A 230 -9.05 -24.05 -11.57
CA MET A 230 -8.88 -23.73 -12.99
C MET A 230 -7.81 -24.61 -13.65
N SER A 231 -6.66 -24.79 -12.99
CA SER A 231 -5.56 -25.63 -13.48
C SER A 231 -5.97 -27.11 -13.56
N GLN A 232 -6.68 -27.61 -12.54
CA GLN A 232 -7.16 -29.00 -12.50
C GLN A 232 -8.19 -29.28 -13.61
N TYR A 233 -9.15 -28.38 -13.83
CA TYR A 233 -10.12 -28.51 -14.91
C TYR A 233 -9.47 -28.45 -16.29
N GLN A 234 -8.52 -27.54 -16.49
CA GLN A 234 -7.77 -27.42 -17.73
C GLN A 234 -6.95 -28.69 -18.02
N GLY A 235 -6.25 -29.24 -17.03
CA GLY A 235 -5.47 -30.47 -17.17
C GLY A 235 -6.32 -31.72 -17.48
N ARG A 236 -7.63 -31.66 -17.25
CA ARG A 236 -8.60 -32.72 -17.53
C ARG A 236 -9.51 -32.40 -18.72
N GLU A 237 -9.21 -31.34 -19.47
CA GLU A 237 -9.97 -30.86 -20.63
C GLU A 237 -11.46 -30.59 -20.35
N LEU A 238 -11.79 -30.26 -19.09
CA LEU A 238 -13.15 -29.94 -18.66
C LEU A 238 -13.37 -28.43 -18.62
N LYS A 239 -14.54 -27.98 -19.08
CA LYS A 239 -14.92 -26.56 -19.04
C LYS A 239 -15.60 -26.24 -17.71
N ALA A 240 -14.99 -25.37 -16.92
CA ALA A 240 -15.52 -24.90 -15.63
C ALA A 240 -15.62 -23.37 -15.55
N PRO A 241 -16.47 -22.71 -16.36
CA PRO A 241 -16.59 -21.25 -16.36
C PRO A 241 -17.07 -20.67 -15.03
N TRP A 242 -17.76 -21.46 -14.19
CA TRP A 242 -18.24 -21.03 -12.87
C TRP A 242 -17.12 -20.66 -11.91
N VAL A 243 -15.94 -21.31 -12.01
CA VAL A 243 -14.82 -21.06 -11.09
C VAL A 243 -14.34 -19.61 -11.23
N LYS A 244 -14.07 -19.18 -12.46
CA LYS A 244 -13.68 -17.80 -12.77
C LYS A 244 -14.78 -16.82 -12.37
N THR A 245 -16.01 -17.07 -12.80
CA THR A 245 -17.14 -16.16 -12.54
C THR A 245 -17.37 -15.95 -11.05
N LYS A 246 -17.31 -17.03 -10.26
CA LYS A 246 -17.55 -16.98 -8.82
C LYS A 246 -16.41 -16.30 -8.08
N ALA A 247 -15.15 -16.54 -8.46
CA ALA A 247 -14.01 -15.85 -7.87
C ALA A 247 -14.08 -14.33 -8.11
N GLU A 248 -14.44 -13.88 -9.32
CA GLU A 248 -14.63 -12.47 -9.60
C GLU A 248 -15.82 -11.87 -8.84
N GLU A 249 -16.94 -12.59 -8.75
CA GLU A 249 -18.11 -12.19 -7.96
C GLU A 249 -17.75 -11.96 -6.49
N LEU A 250 -17.07 -12.93 -5.86
CA LEU A 250 -16.69 -12.86 -4.45
C LEU A 250 -15.62 -11.78 -4.19
N ALA A 251 -14.63 -11.66 -5.07
CA ALA A 251 -13.64 -10.58 -4.99
C ALA A 251 -14.29 -9.19 -5.06
N ARG A 252 -15.26 -9.01 -5.97
CA ARG A 252 -16.04 -7.78 -6.09
C ARG A 252 -16.85 -7.49 -4.83
N ILE A 253 -17.46 -8.49 -4.21
CA ILE A 253 -18.21 -8.34 -2.95
C ILE A 253 -17.27 -7.90 -1.83
N ILE A 254 -16.11 -8.54 -1.67
CA ILE A 254 -15.12 -8.21 -0.63
C ILE A 254 -14.58 -6.79 -0.82
N LEU A 255 -14.14 -6.44 -2.03
CA LEU A 255 -13.65 -5.11 -2.35
C LEU A 255 -14.74 -4.04 -2.14
N LYS A 256 -15.99 -4.33 -2.48
CA LYS A 256 -17.10 -3.42 -2.20
C LYS A 256 -17.30 -3.22 -0.70
N LYS A 257 -17.24 -4.30 0.09
CA LYS A 257 -17.33 -4.23 1.55
C LYS A 257 -16.22 -3.37 2.15
N ASP A 258 -15.00 -3.45 1.62
CA ASP A 258 -13.90 -2.60 2.08
C ASP A 258 -14.15 -1.11 1.79
N VAL A 259 -14.72 -0.79 0.61
CA VAL A 259 -15.11 0.59 0.27
C VAL A 259 -16.24 1.08 1.17
N ASP A 260 -17.30 0.29 1.33
CA ASP A 260 -18.48 0.66 2.13
C ASP A 260 -18.15 0.79 3.62
N GLY A 261 -17.14 0.07 4.11
CA GLY A 261 -16.63 0.12 5.48
C GLY A 261 -15.48 1.11 5.73
N ASP A 262 -15.11 1.94 4.76
CA ASP A 262 -13.96 2.87 4.79
C ASP A 262 -12.62 2.18 5.15
N GLN A 263 -12.48 0.90 4.79
CA GLN A 263 -11.30 0.07 5.05
C GLN A 263 -10.29 0.18 3.90
N MET A 264 -9.78 1.39 3.67
CA MET A 264 -8.95 1.72 2.51
C MET A 264 -7.67 0.86 2.41
N ALA A 265 -7.06 0.53 3.54
CA ALA A 265 -5.88 -0.34 3.60
C ALA A 265 -6.19 -1.80 3.22
N ASN A 266 -7.33 -2.32 3.68
CA ASN A 266 -7.79 -3.67 3.31
C ASN A 266 -8.12 -3.73 1.81
N TYR A 267 -8.78 -2.70 1.28
CA TYR A 267 -9.03 -2.59 -0.15
C TYR A 267 -7.74 -2.64 -0.96
N ALA A 268 -6.72 -1.86 -0.58
CA ALA A 268 -5.45 -1.82 -1.29
C ALA A 268 -4.76 -3.20 -1.30
N LEU A 269 -4.80 -3.92 -0.16
CA LEU A 269 -4.27 -5.27 -0.05
C LEU A 269 -5.05 -6.25 -0.94
N HIS A 270 -6.38 -6.32 -0.80
CA HIS A 270 -7.22 -7.22 -1.60
C HIS A 270 -7.15 -6.90 -3.10
N ALA A 271 -7.09 -5.62 -3.47
CA ALA A 271 -6.90 -5.19 -4.85
C ALA A 271 -5.58 -5.70 -5.43
N LYS A 272 -4.48 -5.63 -4.64
CA LYS A 272 -3.18 -6.11 -5.07
C LYS A 272 -3.14 -7.63 -5.22
N THR A 273 -3.76 -8.33 -4.28
CA THR A 273 -3.93 -9.79 -4.33
C THR A 273 -4.71 -10.20 -5.58
N TYR A 274 -5.82 -9.52 -5.88
CA TYR A 274 -6.62 -9.82 -7.07
C TYR A 274 -5.89 -9.49 -8.38
N GLU A 275 -5.14 -8.39 -8.44
CA GLU A 275 -4.29 -8.05 -9.60
C GLU A 275 -3.28 -9.18 -9.88
N THR A 276 -2.64 -9.68 -8.83
CA THR A 276 -1.68 -10.79 -8.90
C THR A 276 -2.35 -12.08 -9.38
N TYR A 277 -3.51 -12.42 -8.82
CA TYR A 277 -4.32 -13.55 -9.26
C TYR A 277 -4.72 -13.46 -10.74
N ALA A 278 -5.23 -12.30 -11.18
CA ALA A 278 -5.65 -12.09 -12.57
C ALA A 278 -4.46 -12.21 -13.55
N LYS A 279 -3.29 -11.72 -13.15
CA LYS A 279 -2.05 -11.86 -13.90
C LYS A 279 -1.60 -13.33 -14.00
N ASN A 280 -1.60 -14.06 -12.89
CA ASN A 280 -1.17 -15.47 -12.84
C ASN A 280 -2.10 -16.40 -13.64
N THR A 281 -3.40 -16.09 -13.65
CA THR A 281 -4.42 -16.89 -14.36
C THR A 281 -4.65 -16.44 -15.81
N GLY A 282 -4.05 -15.33 -16.24
CA GLY A 282 -4.27 -14.74 -17.58
C GLY A 282 -5.70 -14.24 -17.78
N ILE A 283 -6.44 -13.97 -16.69
CA ILE A 283 -7.83 -13.55 -16.75
C ILE A 283 -7.92 -12.06 -17.12
N LYS A 284 -8.64 -11.76 -18.21
CA LYS A 284 -9.19 -10.43 -18.44
C LYS A 284 -10.46 -10.26 -17.59
N SER A 285 -10.45 -9.28 -16.69
CA SER A 285 -11.54 -8.96 -15.77
C SER A 285 -11.87 -7.47 -15.80
N SER A 286 -13.16 -7.14 -15.75
CA SER A 286 -13.61 -5.75 -15.57
C SER A 286 -13.39 -5.25 -14.14
N LEU A 287 -13.21 -6.15 -13.17
CA LEU A 287 -12.91 -5.77 -11.79
C LEU A 287 -11.58 -5.00 -11.69
N LEU A 288 -10.60 -5.31 -12.54
CA LEU A 288 -9.32 -4.57 -12.57
C LEU A 288 -9.49 -3.09 -12.92
N SER A 289 -10.40 -2.76 -13.85
CA SER A 289 -10.65 -1.36 -14.19
C SER A 289 -11.45 -0.63 -13.11
N GLU A 290 -12.28 -1.35 -12.37
CA GLU A 290 -12.98 -0.80 -11.20
C GLU A 290 -12.03 -0.52 -10.03
N ILE A 291 -11.06 -1.42 -9.80
CA ILE A 291 -9.97 -1.23 -8.84
C ILE A 291 -9.18 0.03 -9.18
N ASP A 292 -8.67 0.15 -10.41
CA ASP A 292 -7.90 1.33 -10.85
C ASP A 292 -8.70 2.63 -10.67
N ARG A 293 -9.99 2.63 -11.06
CA ARG A 293 -10.86 3.80 -10.88
C ARG A 293 -11.03 4.20 -9.42
N GLN A 294 -11.20 3.23 -8.51
CA GLN A 294 -11.38 3.50 -7.08
C GLN A 294 -10.08 4.02 -6.45
N ILE A 295 -8.93 3.43 -6.77
CA ILE A 295 -7.61 3.90 -6.30
C ILE A 295 -7.36 5.34 -6.77
N ARG A 296 -7.61 5.66 -8.05
CA ARG A 296 -7.49 7.03 -8.57
C ARG A 296 -8.40 8.02 -7.86
N LYS A 297 -9.61 7.61 -7.48
CA LYS A 297 -10.55 8.44 -6.74
C LYS A 297 -9.97 8.83 -5.37
N TRP A 298 -9.38 7.89 -4.63
CA TRP A 298 -8.74 8.17 -3.35
C TRP A 298 -7.46 9.00 -3.48
N LEU A 299 -6.61 8.74 -4.47
CA LEU A 299 -5.45 9.60 -4.75
C LEU A 299 -5.86 11.05 -5.04
N THR A 300 -6.92 11.23 -5.85
CA THR A 300 -7.48 12.57 -6.12
C THR A 300 -8.04 13.22 -4.85
N ALA A 301 -8.66 12.43 -3.96
CA ALA A 301 -9.14 12.91 -2.67
C ALA A 301 -8.00 13.36 -1.76
N ALA A 302 -6.88 12.62 -1.70
CA ALA A 302 -5.68 13.01 -0.96
C ALA A 302 -5.10 14.33 -1.47
N GLN A 303 -5.00 14.49 -2.80
CA GLN A 303 -4.55 15.76 -3.40
C GLN A 303 -5.48 16.93 -3.06
N ARG A 304 -6.80 16.72 -3.02
CA ARG A 304 -7.76 17.75 -2.60
C ARG A 304 -7.61 18.09 -1.11
N LYS A 305 -7.35 17.10 -0.26
CA LYS A 305 -7.09 17.31 1.17
C LYS A 305 -5.86 18.20 1.39
N ILE A 306 -4.76 17.97 0.67
CA ILE A 306 -3.58 18.86 0.67
C ILE A 306 -3.97 20.30 0.30
N LYS A 307 -4.74 20.49 -0.79
CA LYS A 307 -5.19 21.83 -1.22
C LYS A 307 -6.09 22.53 -0.20
N ASN A 308 -6.77 21.77 0.65
CA ASN A 308 -7.64 22.26 1.71
C ASN A 308 -6.94 22.33 3.07
N ASN A 309 -5.60 22.22 3.11
CA ASN A 309 -4.77 22.21 4.32
C ASN A 309 -5.04 21.03 5.28
N ASP A 310 -5.72 19.98 4.84
CA ASP A 310 -5.88 18.71 5.58
C ASP A 310 -4.74 17.73 5.22
N TYR A 311 -3.55 18.05 5.71
CA TYR A 311 -2.34 17.29 5.39
C TYR A 311 -2.34 15.89 6.03
N GLU A 312 -2.80 15.77 7.27
CA GLU A 312 -2.89 14.50 7.99
C GLU A 312 -3.84 13.52 7.31
N GLY A 313 -5.02 14.00 6.87
CA GLY A 313 -5.96 13.19 6.12
C GLY A 313 -5.42 12.75 4.76
N ALA A 314 -4.60 13.58 4.09
CA ALA A 314 -3.95 13.20 2.84
C ALA A 314 -2.89 12.12 3.05
N ILE A 315 -2.03 12.27 4.07
CA ILE A 315 -0.99 11.29 4.43
C ILE A 315 -1.61 9.95 4.78
N THR A 316 -2.70 9.95 5.57
CA THR A 316 -3.46 8.75 5.93
C THR A 316 -3.92 7.98 4.70
N ILE A 317 -4.46 8.67 3.69
CA ILE A 317 -4.88 8.04 2.43
C ILE A 317 -3.66 7.43 1.71
N TYR A 318 -2.58 8.18 1.52
CA TYR A 318 -1.40 7.66 0.81
C TYR A 318 -0.80 6.43 1.50
N GLN A 319 -0.71 6.44 2.84
CA GLN A 319 -0.23 5.31 3.62
C GLN A 319 -1.15 4.10 3.48
N ALA A 320 -2.47 4.30 3.53
CA ALA A 320 -3.44 3.22 3.34
C ALA A 320 -3.33 2.55 1.95
N LEU A 321 -2.92 3.29 0.92
CA LEU A 321 -2.77 2.77 -0.45
C LEU A 321 -1.40 2.12 -0.74
N SER A 322 -0.46 2.17 0.20
CA SER A 322 0.93 1.74 0.01
C SER A 322 1.12 0.26 -0.36
N SER A 323 0.19 -0.61 0.04
CA SER A 323 0.22 -2.04 -0.31
C SER A 323 -0.14 -2.31 -1.78
N TYR A 324 -0.83 -1.38 -2.44
CA TYR A 324 -1.21 -1.49 -3.85
C TYR A 324 -0.16 -0.89 -4.78
N GLN A 325 0.34 0.31 -4.43
CA GLN A 325 1.35 1.05 -5.19
C GLN A 325 2.27 1.86 -4.27
N ASP A 326 3.48 2.17 -4.73
CA ASP A 326 4.40 3.04 -3.99
C ASP A 326 3.86 4.48 -3.92
N THR A 327 3.61 4.96 -2.69
CA THR A 327 3.14 6.31 -2.38
C THR A 327 4.15 7.11 -1.57
N THR A 328 5.39 6.62 -1.43
CA THR A 328 6.44 7.23 -0.60
C THR A 328 6.71 8.69 -1.00
N ALA A 329 6.80 8.95 -2.30
CA ALA A 329 7.01 10.30 -2.81
C ALA A 329 5.83 11.24 -2.53
N ASP A 330 4.60 10.72 -2.55
CA ASP A 330 3.39 11.51 -2.27
C ASP A 330 3.27 11.87 -0.79
N VAL A 331 3.61 10.93 0.10
CA VAL A 331 3.71 11.18 1.55
C VAL A 331 4.75 12.26 1.83
N LYS A 332 5.96 12.16 1.25
CA LYS A 332 7.02 13.16 1.41
C LYS A 332 6.57 14.55 0.97
N LYS A 333 5.93 14.65 -0.21
CA LYS A 333 5.37 15.93 -0.70
C LYS A 333 4.32 16.50 0.23
N ALA A 334 3.43 15.66 0.77
CA ALA A 334 2.40 16.09 1.71
C ALA A 334 3.01 16.59 3.03
N MET A 335 4.03 15.91 3.56
CA MET A 335 4.77 16.32 4.76
C MET A 335 5.53 17.64 4.57
N LEU A 336 6.16 17.83 3.40
CA LEU A 336 6.81 19.08 3.07
C LEU A 336 5.79 20.23 2.98
N ALA A 337 4.68 20.03 2.27
CA ALA A 337 3.61 21.03 2.18
C ALA A 337 3.04 21.39 3.56
N TRP A 338 2.87 20.40 4.44
CA TRP A 338 2.48 20.63 5.83
C TRP A 338 3.52 21.48 6.57
N THR A 339 4.80 21.13 6.46
CA THR A 339 5.89 21.85 7.13
C THR A 339 6.02 23.29 6.65
N VAL A 340 5.77 23.55 5.36
CA VAL A 340 5.75 24.90 4.80
C VAL A 340 4.55 25.71 5.32
N HIS A 341 3.39 25.08 5.49
CA HIS A 341 2.18 25.73 6.03
C HIS A 341 2.24 25.93 7.56
N ASP A 342 2.87 25.01 8.28
CA ASP A 342 3.04 25.01 9.73
C ASP A 342 4.54 24.89 10.09
N PRO A 343 5.28 26.01 10.05
CA PRO A 343 6.73 26.02 10.24
C PRO A 343 7.17 25.62 11.65
N LEU A 344 6.27 25.68 12.64
CA LEU A 344 6.57 25.25 14.02
C LEU A 344 7.02 23.79 14.05
N ARG A 345 6.45 22.96 13.17
CA ARG A 345 6.83 21.54 13.03
C ARG A 345 8.31 21.36 12.72
N LEU A 346 8.88 22.25 11.90
CA LEU A 346 10.30 22.18 11.54
C LEU A 346 11.20 22.47 12.74
N LEU A 347 10.85 23.47 13.55
CA LEU A 347 11.57 23.80 14.78
C LEU A 347 11.46 22.64 15.80
N GLN A 348 10.24 22.12 16.00
CA GLN A 348 9.99 20.99 16.91
C GLN A 348 10.66 19.68 16.46
N GLN A 349 10.89 19.48 15.17
CA GLN A 349 11.63 18.31 14.68
C GLN A 349 13.09 18.30 15.18
N THR A 350 13.67 19.47 15.43
CA THR A 350 15.06 19.61 15.89
C THR A 350 15.20 19.51 17.41
N ASP A 351 14.26 20.10 18.14
CA ASP A 351 14.23 20.03 19.61
C ASP A 351 12.78 20.18 20.10
N GLN A 352 12.17 19.09 20.57
CA GLN A 352 10.80 19.06 21.08
C GLN A 352 10.66 19.61 22.50
N THR A 353 11.78 19.87 23.20
CA THR A 353 11.75 20.31 24.60
C THR A 353 11.58 21.83 24.74
N LYS A 354 11.78 22.57 23.65
CA LYS A 354 11.66 24.04 23.62
C LYS A 354 10.25 24.47 23.24
N ASN A 355 9.77 25.49 23.94
CA ASN A 355 8.56 26.21 23.58
C ASN A 355 8.93 27.31 22.59
N TYR A 356 8.63 27.07 21.31
CA TYR A 356 8.85 28.07 20.28
C TYR A 356 7.64 29.02 20.17
N SER A 357 7.93 30.31 20.11
CA SER A 357 7.00 31.43 20.00
C SER A 357 7.39 32.34 18.82
N HIS A 358 6.46 33.19 18.38
CA HIS A 358 6.66 34.11 17.25
C HIS A 358 7.17 33.41 15.98
N VAL A 359 6.54 32.29 15.62
CA VAL A 359 7.02 31.44 14.53
C VAL A 359 6.56 31.97 13.17
N SER A 360 7.49 32.00 12.22
CA SER A 360 7.25 32.28 10.81
C SER A 360 8.08 31.33 9.94
N GLY A 361 7.75 31.20 8.66
CA GLY A 361 8.47 30.30 7.77
C GLY A 361 7.95 30.31 6.35
N GLY A 362 8.46 29.38 5.54
CA GLY A 362 8.07 29.23 4.15
C GLY A 362 8.81 28.11 3.43
N GLY A 363 8.49 27.92 2.15
CA GLY A 363 9.10 26.92 1.27
C GLY A 363 10.02 27.55 0.22
N ASP A 364 10.87 26.71 -0.37
CA ASP A 364 11.67 27.01 -1.57
C ASP A 364 12.49 28.32 -1.53
N ARG A 365 13.14 28.58 -0.38
CA ARG A 365 13.99 29.77 -0.17
C ARG A 365 15.24 29.40 0.63
N PHE A 366 16.27 30.24 0.55
CA PHE A 366 17.50 30.11 1.33
C PHE A 366 18.27 28.80 1.07
N GLY A 367 18.13 28.25 -0.15
CA GLY A 367 18.78 27.00 -0.55
C GLY A 367 18.23 25.74 0.12
N GLY A 368 16.99 25.79 0.63
CA GLY A 368 16.30 24.64 1.23
C GLY A 368 14.85 24.50 0.75
N ASN A 369 14.28 23.32 1.01
CA ASN A 369 12.89 22.98 0.70
C ASN A 369 11.90 23.72 1.62
N ALA A 370 12.29 23.93 2.88
CA ALA A 370 11.51 24.68 3.87
C ALA A 370 12.42 25.39 4.87
N TYR A 371 11.95 26.49 5.44
CA TYR A 371 12.60 27.19 6.54
C TYR A 371 11.59 27.63 7.59
N ALA A 372 12.06 27.77 8.82
CA ALA A 372 11.31 28.30 9.94
C ALA A 372 12.20 29.22 10.79
N ILE A 373 11.60 30.26 11.32
CA ILE A 373 12.20 31.17 12.28
C ILE A 373 11.27 31.30 13.48
N GLY A 374 11.85 31.52 14.65
CA GLY A 374 11.08 31.67 15.88
C GLY A 374 11.97 32.10 17.02
N SER A 375 11.37 32.26 18.18
CA SER A 375 12.05 32.52 19.44
C SER A 375 11.62 31.54 20.51
N ASP A 376 12.34 31.46 21.62
CA ASP A 376 11.90 30.72 22.81
C ASP A 376 11.60 31.67 23.99
N ASP A 377 11.24 31.08 25.13
CA ASP A 377 10.92 31.79 26.38
C ASP A 377 12.11 32.63 26.93
N SER A 378 13.33 32.43 26.43
CA SER A 378 14.53 33.21 26.78
C SER A 378 14.89 34.27 25.72
N ASN A 379 14.01 34.49 24.75
CA ASN A 379 14.22 35.30 23.54
C ASN A 379 15.41 34.86 22.67
N THR A 380 15.81 33.58 22.75
CA THR A 380 16.80 33.04 21.81
C THR A 380 16.15 32.98 20.44
N VAL A 381 16.79 33.54 19.41
CA VAL A 381 16.27 33.56 18.04
C VAL A 381 16.79 32.33 17.29
N TYR A 382 15.90 31.60 16.63
CA TYR A 382 16.21 30.38 15.90
C TYR A 382 15.97 30.53 14.40
N PHE A 383 16.81 29.83 13.64
CA PHE A 383 16.62 29.58 12.22
C PHE A 383 16.76 28.08 11.96
N ALA A 384 15.69 27.46 11.46
CA ALA A 384 15.72 26.09 10.97
C ALA A 384 15.55 26.07 9.44
N LYS A 385 16.34 25.21 8.78
CA LYS A 385 16.28 24.98 7.33
C LYS A 385 16.27 23.49 7.05
N MET A 386 15.31 23.05 6.25
CA MET A 386 15.29 21.71 5.66
C MET A 386 16.00 21.75 4.31
N ASN A 387 17.13 21.05 4.20
CA ASN A 387 17.91 20.93 2.97
C ASN A 387 17.19 20.03 1.93
N GLU A 388 17.72 20.00 0.71
CA GLU A 388 17.19 19.16 -0.38
C GLU A 388 17.20 17.67 -0.04
N ASP A 389 18.18 17.22 0.76
CA ASP A 389 18.32 15.84 1.24
C ASP A 389 17.45 15.51 2.47
N GLU A 390 16.53 16.42 2.83
CA GLU A 390 15.65 16.34 4.00
C GLU A 390 16.37 16.45 5.36
N SER A 391 17.69 16.68 5.38
CA SER A 391 18.40 17.00 6.62
C SER A 391 17.96 18.37 7.14
N VAL A 392 17.81 18.50 8.45
CA VAL A 392 17.42 19.75 9.09
C VAL A 392 18.62 20.38 9.79
N GLN A 393 18.91 21.62 9.44
CA GLN A 393 19.90 22.46 10.10
C GLN A 393 19.18 23.44 11.04
N LEU A 394 19.63 23.52 12.30
CA LEU A 394 19.19 24.52 13.28
C LEU A 394 20.35 25.42 13.67
N LEU A 395 20.12 26.73 13.63
CA LEU A 395 21.03 27.76 14.13
C LEU A 395 20.29 28.62 15.15
N SER A 396 21.02 29.20 16.09
CA SER A 396 20.44 30.04 17.15
C SER A 396 21.38 31.16 17.57
N THR A 397 20.83 32.29 18.02
CA THR A 397 21.57 33.37 18.69
C THR A 397 20.84 33.86 19.94
N HIS A 398 21.60 34.28 20.95
CA HIS A 398 21.13 34.86 22.21
C HIS A 398 21.38 36.37 22.28
N ASP A 399 21.70 37.00 21.14
CA ASP A 399 22.06 38.41 21.08
C ASP A 399 20.85 39.35 21.28
N PHE A 400 19.63 38.85 21.15
CA PHE A 400 18.42 39.62 21.46
C PHE A 400 18.19 39.70 22.98
N PRO A 401 17.87 40.88 23.55
CA PRO A 401 17.73 41.05 24.99
C PRO A 401 16.64 40.15 25.59
N SER A 402 17.00 39.36 26.61
CA SER A 402 16.09 38.41 27.28
C SER A 402 14.99 39.06 28.10
N ASN A 403 15.07 40.36 28.36
CA ASN A 403 14.11 41.13 29.16
C ASN A 403 13.14 41.98 28.32
N VAL A 404 13.17 41.84 26.99
CA VAL A 404 12.30 42.59 26.06
C VAL A 404 11.24 41.66 25.50
N ASN A 405 9.96 41.99 25.63
CA ASN A 405 8.91 41.19 25.00
C ASN A 405 9.00 41.31 23.47
N ILE A 406 9.11 40.18 22.78
CA ILE A 406 9.07 40.13 21.32
C ILE A 406 7.62 40.35 20.87
N ARG A 407 7.41 41.25 19.91
CA ARG A 407 6.12 41.44 19.25
C ARG A 407 6.00 40.53 18.03
N GLN A 408 7.04 40.53 17.19
CA GLN A 408 7.05 39.82 15.93
C GLN A 408 8.45 39.38 15.52
N ILE A 409 8.52 38.22 14.86
CA ILE A 409 9.70 37.78 14.10
C ILE A 409 9.31 37.59 12.65
N SER A 410 10.15 38.06 11.73
CA SER A 410 9.91 37.94 10.30
C SER A 410 11.23 37.89 9.51
N ILE A 411 11.14 37.72 8.19
CA ILE A 411 12.27 37.87 7.29
C ILE A 411 12.26 39.29 6.72
N GLU A 412 13.36 40.03 6.90
CA GLU A 412 13.58 41.31 6.23
C GLU A 412 13.96 41.05 4.77
N LYS A 413 12.95 41.09 3.90
CA LYS A 413 13.08 40.74 2.48
C LYS A 413 14.05 41.66 1.74
N SER A 414 14.13 42.94 2.14
CA SER A 414 14.97 43.93 1.46
C SER A 414 16.45 43.72 1.74
N LEU A 415 16.80 43.12 2.88
CA LEU A 415 18.19 42.79 3.23
C LEU A 415 18.57 41.35 2.95
N SER A 416 17.58 40.45 2.85
CA SER A 416 17.81 39.03 2.55
C SER A 416 18.24 38.80 1.10
N THR A 417 19.10 37.80 0.89
CA THR A 417 19.45 37.28 -0.44
C THR A 417 18.86 35.89 -0.67
N LYS A 418 19.18 35.25 -1.80
CA LYS A 418 18.71 33.88 -2.10
C LYS A 418 19.26 32.82 -1.15
N SER A 419 20.42 33.04 -0.54
CA SER A 419 21.13 32.08 0.32
C SER A 419 21.37 32.59 1.74
N VAL A 420 21.27 33.90 1.96
CA VAL A 420 21.53 34.55 3.25
C VAL A 420 20.25 35.24 3.72
N PRO A 421 19.45 34.61 4.58
CA PRO A 421 18.29 35.24 5.19
C PRO A 421 18.71 36.28 6.23
N VAL A 422 17.93 37.35 6.33
CA VAL A 422 17.99 38.32 7.44
C VAL A 422 16.71 38.21 8.25
N ILE A 423 16.84 37.81 9.51
CA ILE A 423 15.75 37.71 10.48
C ILE A 423 15.58 39.06 11.14
N LEU A 424 14.37 39.61 11.09
CA LEU A 424 13.98 40.80 11.82
C LEU A 424 13.19 40.42 13.06
N VAL A 425 13.62 40.91 14.20
CA VAL A 425 12.92 40.81 15.48
C VAL A 425 12.48 42.21 15.88
N GLU A 426 11.18 42.40 16.07
CA GLU A 426 10.58 43.60 16.63
C GLU A 426 10.17 43.32 18.07
N GLY A 427 10.72 44.06 19.02
CA GLY A 427 10.41 43.97 20.43
C GLY A 427 9.81 45.26 21.00
N GLU A 428 9.30 45.17 22.22
CA GLU A 428 8.88 46.34 22.99
C GLU A 428 10.07 47.25 23.32
N SER A 429 9.82 48.54 23.33
CA SER A 429 10.79 49.56 23.73
C SER A 429 10.20 50.44 24.82
N SER A 430 11.04 50.86 25.77
CA SER A 430 10.66 51.80 26.84
C SER A 430 10.81 53.27 26.44
N SER A 431 11.48 53.55 25.33
CA SER A 431 11.93 54.90 24.92
C SER A 431 11.44 55.31 23.53
N ARG A 432 11.08 54.35 22.69
CA ARG A 432 10.58 54.53 21.31
C ARG A 432 9.41 53.59 21.02
N GLN A 433 8.85 53.61 19.80
CA GLN A 433 7.75 52.70 19.44
C GLN A 433 8.16 51.23 19.50
N ALA A 434 9.38 50.88 19.07
CA ALA A 434 9.87 49.50 19.08
C ALA A 434 11.40 49.41 19.17
N LEU A 435 11.87 48.25 19.62
CA LEU A 435 13.25 47.81 19.46
C LEU A 435 13.33 46.96 18.19
N TYR A 436 14.13 47.41 17.21
CA TYR A 436 14.37 46.65 16.00
C TYR A 436 15.74 46.00 16.07
N ALA A 437 15.80 44.69 15.87
CA ALA A 437 17.05 43.94 15.74
C ALA A 437 17.01 43.07 14.48
N ALA A 438 18.07 43.10 13.68
CA ALA A 438 18.19 42.25 12.51
C ALA A 438 19.42 41.34 12.61
N PHE A 439 19.25 40.09 12.20
CA PHE A 439 20.26 39.05 12.27
C PHE A 439 20.46 38.40 10.91
N GLU A 440 21.69 38.42 10.40
CA GLU A 440 22.10 37.74 9.17
C GLU A 440 22.46 36.29 9.49
N VAL A 441 21.87 35.35 8.74
CA VAL A 441 22.10 33.93 8.93
C VAL A 441 23.09 33.44 7.88
N HIS A 442 24.22 32.90 8.34
CA HIS A 442 25.22 32.24 7.51
C HIS A 442 25.18 30.72 7.73
N ASP A 443 26.03 29.98 7.00
CA ASP A 443 26.03 28.52 7.03
C ASP A 443 26.27 27.90 8.42
N SER A 444 26.94 28.60 9.33
CA SER A 444 27.32 28.07 10.64
C SER A 444 26.99 28.97 11.83
N ASN A 445 26.51 30.19 11.61
CA ASN A 445 26.23 31.14 12.68
C ASN A 445 25.13 32.13 12.28
N ILE A 446 24.65 32.86 13.29
CA ILE A 446 23.74 33.99 13.14
C ILE A 446 24.49 35.21 13.68
N THR A 447 24.59 36.28 12.90
CA THR A 447 25.32 37.51 13.27
C THR A 447 24.37 38.69 13.31
N GLN A 448 24.41 39.49 14.38
CA GLN A 448 23.61 40.72 14.47
C GLN A 448 24.11 41.78 13.48
N LEU A 449 23.21 42.25 12.60
CA LEU A 449 23.47 43.35 11.67
C LEU A 449 23.25 44.72 12.33
N PHE A 450 22.16 44.86 13.07
CA PHE A 450 21.83 46.09 13.79
C PHE A 450 20.89 45.81 14.95
N MET A 451 20.91 46.72 15.92
CA MET A 451 19.92 46.78 16.99
C MET A 451 19.76 48.23 17.45
N PHE A 452 18.54 48.78 17.40
CA PHE A 452 18.25 50.14 17.86
C PHE A 452 16.80 50.30 18.29
N ASN A 453 16.56 51.19 19.25
CA ASN A 453 15.22 51.69 19.56
C ASN A 453 14.89 52.82 18.58
N ALA A 454 13.75 52.74 17.91
CA ALA A 454 13.31 53.74 16.94
C ALA A 454 11.78 53.70 16.77
N ASP A 455 11.25 54.70 16.08
CA ASP A 455 9.82 54.73 15.75
C ASP A 455 9.48 54.03 14.43
N GLY A 456 10.52 53.65 13.69
CA GLY A 456 10.45 52.88 12.45
C GLY A 456 11.77 52.93 11.72
N TYR A 457 11.92 52.10 10.69
CA TYR A 457 13.02 52.19 9.74
C TYR A 457 12.56 51.79 8.33
N GLU A 458 13.32 52.23 7.33
CA GLU A 458 13.15 51.84 5.94
C GLU A 458 14.50 51.44 5.34
N VAL A 459 14.50 50.35 4.57
CA VAL A 459 15.68 49.93 3.79
C VAL A 459 15.68 50.65 2.45
N GLN A 460 16.70 51.47 2.21
CA GLN A 460 16.87 52.22 0.98
C GLN A 460 17.35 51.33 -0.18
N PRO A 461 17.23 51.77 -1.45
CA PRO A 461 17.66 50.97 -2.62
C PRO A 461 19.14 50.57 -2.60
N ASP A 462 19.99 51.40 -2.01
CA ASP A 462 21.43 51.16 -1.82
C ASP A 462 21.75 50.25 -0.61
N LYS A 463 20.72 49.72 0.05
CA LYS A 463 20.77 48.94 1.29
C LYS A 463 21.15 49.72 2.54
N SER A 464 21.26 51.05 2.50
CA SER A 464 21.32 51.84 3.73
C SER A 464 19.98 51.80 4.47
N LEU A 465 20.00 52.08 5.77
CA LEU A 465 18.80 52.18 6.59
C LEU A 465 18.52 53.65 6.87
N LEU A 466 17.27 54.04 6.64
CA LEU A 466 16.73 55.31 7.11
C LEU A 466 15.92 55.03 8.37
N VAL A 467 16.38 55.49 9.53
CA VAL A 467 15.82 55.16 10.85
C VAL A 467 15.15 56.39 11.44
N THR A 468 13.87 56.30 11.78
CA THR A 468 13.08 57.42 12.28
C THR A 468 13.27 57.58 13.78
N ARG A 469 13.84 58.71 14.20
CA ARG A 469 14.07 59.08 15.62
C ARG A 469 14.75 57.96 16.43
N PRO A 470 15.95 57.48 16.07
CA PRO A 470 16.66 56.48 16.87
C PRO A 470 17.10 57.03 18.24
N ASP A 471 17.24 56.16 19.23
CA ASP A 471 17.92 56.50 20.49
C ASP A 471 19.45 56.51 20.37
N GLY A 472 20.12 57.24 21.26
CA GLY A 472 21.56 57.12 21.47
C GLY A 472 22.46 57.80 20.42
N VAL A 473 21.89 58.65 19.57
CA VAL A 473 22.62 59.43 18.57
C VAL A 473 22.70 60.90 19.02
N GLU A 474 23.92 61.41 19.24
CA GLU A 474 24.15 62.82 19.59
C GLU A 474 23.58 63.76 18.51
N GLY A 475 22.84 64.79 18.94
CA GLY A 475 22.05 65.68 18.06
C GLY A 475 20.54 65.38 18.03
N SER A 476 20.11 64.22 18.54
CA SER A 476 18.70 63.83 18.67
C SER A 476 17.89 64.71 19.64
N GLU A 477 18.52 65.36 20.61
CA GLU A 477 17.81 66.14 21.64
C GLU A 477 17.62 67.62 21.27
N THR A 478 18.41 68.14 20.33
CA THR A 478 18.43 69.56 19.94
C THR A 478 17.92 69.83 18.53
N ALA A 479 17.72 68.79 17.72
CA ALA A 479 17.14 68.91 16.38
C ALA A 479 15.66 68.55 16.39
N GLY A 480 14.84 69.36 15.71
CA GLY A 480 13.37 69.24 15.68
C GLY A 480 12.82 67.86 15.29
N ALA A 481 11.51 67.69 15.51
CA ALA A 481 10.74 66.45 15.51
C ALA A 481 10.77 65.54 14.25
N SER A 482 11.57 65.85 13.22
CA SER A 482 11.52 65.24 11.88
C SER A 482 12.78 64.51 11.41
N GLN A 483 13.87 64.46 12.17
CA GLN A 483 15.12 63.89 11.64
C GLN A 483 15.16 62.36 11.63
N ALA A 484 15.31 61.81 10.42
CA ALA A 484 15.64 60.41 10.20
C ALA A 484 17.17 60.25 10.11
N ALA A 485 17.72 59.24 10.77
CA ALA A 485 19.14 58.92 10.76
C ALA A 485 19.46 57.92 9.65
N ILE A 486 20.61 58.11 8.99
CA ILE A 486 21.10 57.20 7.97
C ILE A 486 22.12 56.26 8.62
N TYR A 487 21.92 54.96 8.45
CA TYR A 487 22.90 53.94 8.79
C TYR A 487 23.35 53.22 7.53
N ALA A 488 24.65 53.01 7.37
CA ALA A 488 25.21 52.23 6.26
C ALA A 488 25.95 51.02 6.79
N ARG A 489 25.96 49.95 6.00
CA ARG A 489 26.70 48.74 6.35
C ARG A 489 28.20 49.01 6.24
N GLN A 490 28.91 48.81 7.34
CA GLN A 490 30.37 48.78 7.42
C GLN A 490 30.74 47.39 7.93
N ASP A 491 31.47 46.61 7.12
CA ASP A 491 31.74 45.20 7.36
C ASP A 491 30.46 44.37 7.63
N ASN A 492 30.30 43.87 8.86
CA ASN A 492 29.23 42.96 9.28
C ASN A 492 28.11 43.66 10.07
N SER A 493 28.13 44.99 10.21
CA SER A 493 27.11 45.71 10.97
C SER A 493 26.73 47.06 10.34
N TYR A 494 25.54 47.55 10.63
CA TYR A 494 25.15 48.91 10.27
C TYR A 494 25.69 49.91 11.28
N GLN A 495 26.30 50.98 10.78
CA GLN A 495 26.84 52.07 11.58
C GLN A 495 26.18 53.38 11.18
N PHE A 496 26.02 54.27 12.16
CA PHE A 496 25.45 55.61 11.94
C PHE A 496 26.37 56.44 11.04
N MET A 497 25.79 57.08 10.03
CA MET A 497 26.51 57.88 9.03
C MET A 497 26.18 59.37 9.09
N GLY A 498 25.07 59.74 9.74
CA GLY A 498 24.57 61.12 9.79
C GLY A 498 23.05 61.16 9.74
N PHE A 499 22.48 62.35 9.83
CA PHE A 499 21.04 62.57 9.63
C PHE A 499 20.73 62.85 8.15
N GLN A 500 19.56 62.41 7.71
CA GLN A 500 19.02 62.80 6.42
C GLN A 500 18.81 64.30 6.41
N LYS A 501 19.54 64.99 5.53
CA LYS A 501 19.32 66.42 5.27
C LYS A 501 18.05 66.55 4.44
N ASP A 502 17.11 67.34 4.93
CA ASP A 502 15.90 67.74 4.20
C ASP A 502 16.07 69.11 3.51
N TYR A 503 17.29 69.65 3.50
CA TYR A 503 17.64 70.93 2.92
C TYR A 503 18.88 70.84 2.03
N THR A 504 18.97 71.77 1.07
CA THR A 504 20.17 71.97 0.25
C THR A 504 21.01 73.12 0.80
N ASP A 505 22.32 72.90 0.98
CA ASP A 505 23.27 73.96 1.34
C ASP A 505 23.53 74.85 0.12
N ILE A 506 23.24 76.16 0.22
CA ILE A 506 23.42 77.13 -0.88
C ILE A 506 24.20 78.37 -0.41
N ASP A 507 24.72 79.13 -1.37
CA ASP A 507 25.11 80.52 -1.14
C ASP A 507 23.85 81.40 -1.17
N VAL A 508 23.76 82.39 -0.27
CA VAL A 508 22.59 83.29 -0.18
C VAL A 508 22.27 83.98 -1.51
N ASN A 509 23.28 84.27 -2.34
CA ASN A 509 23.11 84.89 -3.66
C ASN A 509 22.36 84.01 -4.66
N ASN A 510 22.31 82.69 -4.40
CA ASN A 510 21.61 81.74 -5.24
C ASN A 510 20.16 81.50 -4.80
N LEU A 511 19.69 82.12 -3.71
CA LEU A 511 18.37 81.85 -3.12
C LEU A 511 17.22 81.88 -4.14
N LEU A 512 17.26 82.84 -5.08
CA LEU A 512 16.23 82.99 -6.11
C LEU A 512 16.14 81.79 -7.08
N SER A 513 17.19 80.97 -7.20
CA SER A 513 17.20 79.75 -8.00
C SER A 513 16.57 78.54 -7.30
N TYR A 514 16.25 78.67 -6.00
CA TYR A 514 15.73 77.60 -5.13
C TYR A 514 14.36 77.98 -4.55
N SER A 515 13.47 78.52 -5.40
CA SER A 515 12.12 78.91 -4.97
C SER A 515 11.27 77.69 -4.60
N ASN A 516 10.60 77.75 -3.45
CA ASN A 516 9.85 76.65 -2.83
C ASN A 516 10.69 75.39 -2.54
N GLU A 517 12.01 75.52 -2.50
CA GLU A 517 12.91 74.47 -2.03
C GLU A 517 13.43 74.82 -0.64
N LYS A 518 13.56 73.80 0.22
CA LYS A 518 14.13 73.97 1.54
C LYS A 518 15.64 74.08 1.42
N VAL A 519 16.20 75.20 1.85
CA VAL A 519 17.63 75.50 1.71
C VAL A 519 18.21 75.98 3.03
N ARG A 520 19.52 75.84 3.17
CA ARG A 520 20.31 76.40 4.26
C ARG A 520 21.40 77.29 3.70
N PHE A 521 21.52 78.49 4.25
CA PHE A 521 22.59 79.42 3.90
C PHE A 521 22.95 80.30 5.09
N THR A 522 24.14 80.89 5.03
CA THR A 522 24.60 81.86 6.03
C THR A 522 24.49 83.26 5.45
N CYS A 523 23.85 84.19 6.18
CA CYS A 523 23.69 85.59 5.78
C CYS A 523 24.00 86.54 6.94
N TYR A 524 24.09 87.84 6.63
CA TYR A 524 24.38 88.89 7.61
C TYR A 524 23.15 89.78 7.79
N VAL A 525 22.64 89.88 9.01
CA VAL A 525 21.50 90.73 9.35
C VAL A 525 21.94 92.19 9.34
N VAL A 526 21.34 92.98 8.43
CA VAL A 526 21.62 94.41 8.30
C VAL A 526 20.68 95.22 9.20
N TYR A 527 19.40 94.83 9.24
CA TYR A 527 18.37 95.41 10.11
C TYR A 527 17.63 94.28 10.82
N GLY A 528 17.82 94.18 12.13
CA GLY A 528 17.21 93.21 13.01
C GLY A 528 15.84 93.67 13.53
N GLY A 529 15.07 92.70 14.01
CA GLY A 529 13.72 92.89 14.52
C GLY A 529 13.22 91.63 15.21
N GLU A 530 12.09 91.77 15.90
CA GLU A 530 11.35 90.62 16.43
C GLU A 530 10.47 90.06 15.31
N GLY A 531 10.69 88.81 14.94
CA GLY A 531 9.91 88.13 13.91
C GLY A 531 10.40 88.36 12.48
N ASP A 532 10.77 89.59 12.15
CA ASP A 532 11.22 90.01 10.84
C ASP A 532 12.61 90.67 10.88
N ALA A 533 13.44 90.41 9.87
CA ALA A 533 14.72 91.09 9.68
C ALA A 533 15.09 91.22 8.21
N LEU A 534 15.94 92.19 7.87
CA LEU A 534 16.56 92.29 6.55
C LEU A 534 18.00 91.80 6.63
N ALA A 535 18.33 90.79 5.82
CA ALA A 535 19.66 90.25 5.70
C ALA A 535 20.25 90.52 4.31
N GLN A 536 21.57 90.63 4.24
CA GLN A 536 22.29 90.90 3.01
C GLN A 536 22.26 89.69 2.06
N MET A 537 21.89 89.96 0.80
CA MET A 537 21.96 89.03 -0.33
C MET A 537 22.71 89.72 -1.48
N GLY A 538 24.04 89.62 -1.48
CA GLY A 538 24.89 90.25 -2.48
C GLY A 538 24.81 91.77 -2.40
N ASP A 539 24.39 92.39 -3.52
CA ASP A 539 24.14 93.84 -3.62
C ASP A 539 22.68 94.23 -3.25
N SER A 540 21.87 93.25 -2.81
CA SER A 540 20.46 93.43 -2.42
C SER A 540 20.19 92.87 -1.02
N TYR A 541 18.91 92.80 -0.64
CA TYR A 541 18.44 92.28 0.64
C TYR A 541 17.49 91.10 0.44
N LEU A 542 17.36 90.30 1.50
CA LEU A 542 16.24 89.37 1.69
C LEU A 542 15.58 89.66 3.04
N LYS A 543 14.29 89.37 3.16
CA LYS A 543 13.56 89.43 4.43
C LYS A 543 13.58 88.05 5.08
N LEU A 544 14.15 87.94 6.28
CA LEU A 544 14.02 86.77 7.14
C LEU A 544 12.72 86.92 7.93
N HIS A 545 11.84 85.93 7.88
CA HIS A 545 10.57 85.88 8.60
C HIS A 545 10.50 84.61 9.46
N GLY A 546 10.25 84.69 10.76
CA GLY A 546 10.13 83.50 11.62
C GLY A 546 9.95 83.83 13.09
N SER A 547 9.92 82.84 13.98
CA SER A 547 9.71 83.04 15.42
C SER A 547 11.01 83.36 16.19
N TYR A 548 11.89 84.18 15.61
CA TYR A 548 13.21 84.49 16.14
C TYR A 548 13.39 86.00 16.36
N THR A 549 14.27 86.37 17.28
CA THR A 549 14.75 87.76 17.43
C THR A 549 16.08 87.89 16.72
N PHE A 550 16.15 88.77 15.73
CA PHE A 550 17.36 89.03 14.95
C PHE A 550 18.03 90.32 15.42
N TYR A 551 19.36 90.33 15.53
CA TYR A 551 20.12 91.52 15.94
C TYR A 551 20.90 92.10 14.77
N ASP A 552 20.99 93.44 14.73
CA ASP A 552 21.81 94.17 13.76
C ASP A 552 23.27 93.68 13.83
N GLY A 553 23.82 93.39 12.66
CA GLY A 553 25.20 92.96 12.50
C GLY A 553 25.48 91.50 12.87
N MET A 554 24.43 90.69 13.05
CA MET A 554 24.57 89.26 13.34
C MET A 554 24.80 88.45 12.05
N LYS A 555 25.80 87.57 12.07
CA LYS A 555 25.94 86.52 11.05
C LYS A 555 25.18 85.29 11.50
N VAL A 556 24.18 84.87 10.72
CA VAL A 556 23.26 83.78 11.07
C VAL A 556 23.26 82.70 10.00
N THR A 557 23.14 81.44 10.40
CA THR A 557 22.83 80.35 9.47
C THR A 557 21.36 79.99 9.61
N VAL A 558 20.60 80.14 8.53
CA VAL A 558 19.15 79.94 8.53
C VAL A 558 18.79 78.78 7.61
N THR A 559 17.84 77.96 8.04
CA THR A 559 17.21 76.90 7.23
C THR A 559 15.73 77.19 7.12
N GLY A 560 15.19 77.07 5.92
CA GLY A 560 13.84 77.52 5.61
C GLY A 560 13.52 77.46 4.13
N LEU A 561 12.46 78.15 3.72
CA LEU A 561 12.02 78.18 2.33
C LEU A 561 11.74 79.63 1.89
N PHE A 562 12.04 79.92 0.64
CA PHE A 562 11.66 81.17 0.00
C PHE A 562 10.50 80.90 -0.96
N SER A 563 9.35 81.53 -0.72
CA SER A 563 8.12 81.28 -1.49
C SER A 563 7.49 82.54 -2.11
N GLN A 564 7.84 83.72 -1.60
CA GLN A 564 7.19 84.99 -1.97
C GLN A 564 8.14 86.18 -1.87
N PHE A 565 7.78 87.27 -2.54
CA PHE A 565 8.45 88.56 -2.42
C PHE A 565 7.58 89.54 -1.64
N GLU A 566 8.22 90.48 -0.96
CA GLU A 566 7.55 91.57 -0.24
C GLU A 566 8.29 92.89 -0.52
N ASP A 567 7.52 93.97 -0.61
CA ASP A 567 8.10 95.30 -0.77
C ASP A 567 8.45 95.89 0.60
N VAL A 568 9.71 96.27 0.79
CA VAL A 568 10.26 96.76 2.07
C VAL A 568 10.96 98.10 1.90
N TYR A 569 10.99 98.88 2.99
CA TYR A 569 11.81 100.09 3.12
C TYR A 569 13.02 99.79 4.01
N PRO A 570 14.25 99.68 3.47
CA PRO A 570 15.44 99.42 4.27
C PRO A 570 15.59 100.44 5.42
N GLY A 571 15.78 99.96 6.65
CA GLY A 571 15.89 100.81 7.84
C GLY A 571 14.58 101.46 8.33
N GLY A 572 13.44 101.13 7.74
CA GLY A 572 12.12 101.64 8.14
C GLY A 572 11.81 103.08 7.72
N ASP A 573 12.66 103.69 6.88
CA ASP A 573 12.45 105.04 6.36
C ASP A 573 11.48 105.03 5.18
N GLN A 574 10.23 105.41 5.44
CA GLN A 574 9.16 105.50 4.44
C GLN A 574 9.37 106.62 3.40
N THR A 575 10.44 107.42 3.52
CA THR A 575 10.85 108.40 2.50
C THR A 575 11.92 107.88 1.54
N GLY A 576 12.45 106.67 1.80
CA GLY A 576 13.44 105.99 0.95
C GLY A 576 12.84 105.26 -0.25
N GLU A 577 13.72 104.75 -1.13
CA GLU A 577 13.32 103.91 -2.26
C GLU A 577 12.83 102.54 -1.77
N MET A 578 11.63 102.15 -2.22
CA MET A 578 11.03 100.85 -1.90
C MET A 578 11.73 99.75 -2.69
N LEU A 579 12.10 98.66 -2.04
CA LEU A 579 12.75 97.50 -2.66
C LEU A 579 11.86 96.25 -2.53
N THR A 580 11.65 95.54 -3.63
CA THR A 580 11.03 94.21 -3.62
C THR A 580 12.09 93.17 -3.26
N VAL A 581 11.95 92.51 -2.11
CA VAL A 581 12.93 91.53 -1.61
C VAL A 581 12.30 90.14 -1.45
N PRO A 582 13.07 89.05 -1.64
CA PRO A 582 12.59 87.71 -1.34
C PRO A 582 12.35 87.53 0.17
N VAL A 583 11.26 86.89 0.55
CA VAL A 583 10.93 86.53 1.94
C VAL A 583 11.30 85.07 2.18
N PHE A 584 12.23 84.87 3.10
CA PHE A 584 12.68 83.57 3.55
C PHE A 584 12.07 83.22 4.90
N ASP A 585 11.16 82.26 4.90
CA ASP A 585 10.51 81.76 6.10
C ASP A 585 11.50 80.86 6.87
N VAL A 586 12.05 81.36 7.97
CA VAL A 586 13.06 80.72 8.80
C VAL A 586 12.39 79.68 9.70
N GLU A 587 12.65 78.41 9.41
CA GLU A 587 12.24 77.29 10.25
C GLU A 587 13.24 77.04 11.39
N ASN A 588 14.54 77.14 11.09
CA ASN A 588 15.62 76.93 12.06
C ASN A 588 16.72 77.99 11.90
N MET A 589 17.31 78.43 13.02
CA MET A 589 18.41 79.40 13.05
C MET A 589 19.55 78.90 13.97
N GLU A 590 20.77 78.90 13.44
CA GLU A 590 22.02 78.52 14.12
C GLU A 590 23.01 79.70 14.23
#